data_AF-A0A087MMJ1-F1
#
_entry.id   AF-A0A087MMJ1-F1
#
_cell.length_a   1.000
_cell.length_b   1.000
_cell.length_c   1.000
_cell.angle_alpha   90.00
_cell.angle_beta   90.00
_cell.angle_gamma   90.00
#
_symmetry.space_group_name_H-M   'P 1'
#
loop_
_entity.id
_entity.type
_entity.pdbx_description
1 polymer ?
#
loop_
_entity_poly.entity_id
_entity_poly.type
_entity_poly.pdbx_seq_one_letter_code
_entity_poly.pdbx_strand_id
1 'polypeptide(L)'
;MSRLSLLLLAPLLALAACGANGDDASTGSSLADKVTREIREEMATENLDLGRGDDLPRAELTPEGELIIGGEPVGLDPSQRELAIAYRADVAAIAEHGARLGLEAAGLAKESIGIAIQGLFTGEGTAAVEENAKKKSKEIEVAALALCDRLPALHQSQQALAAAVPEFAPYAKMDQSDIDDCHVNVD
;
A
#
# COMPACT_ATOMS: atom_id res chain seq x y z
N MET A 1 31.18 29.29 -44.68
CA MET A 1 31.65 27.94 -45.08
C MET A 1 32.03 27.18 -43.82
N SER A 2 31.61 25.92 -43.73
CA SER A 2 31.93 24.92 -42.69
C SER A 2 31.16 25.05 -41.36
N ARG A 3 30.53 24.01 -40.80
CA ARG A 3 30.16 22.66 -41.24
C ARG A 3 29.08 22.14 -40.26
N LEU A 4 28.03 21.53 -40.82
CA LEU A 4 27.01 20.75 -40.10
C LEU A 4 27.67 19.64 -39.27
N SER A 5 27.31 19.53 -37.99
CA SER A 5 27.51 18.32 -37.19
C SER A 5 26.13 17.84 -36.70
N LEU A 6 25.54 17.02 -37.56
CA LEU A 6 24.41 16.14 -37.31
C LEU A 6 24.97 14.87 -36.65
N LEU A 7 24.62 14.53 -35.40
CA LEU A 7 24.84 13.19 -34.83
C LEU A 7 23.77 12.88 -33.76
N LEU A 8 22.91 11.93 -34.14
CA LEU A 8 22.28 10.87 -33.33
C LEU A 8 21.06 11.19 -32.45
N LEU A 9 19.90 11.20 -33.13
CA LEU A 9 18.66 10.61 -32.61
C LEU A 9 18.90 9.12 -32.29
N ALA A 10 18.72 8.71 -31.04
CA ALA A 10 18.54 7.32 -30.65
C ALA A 10 17.05 7.08 -30.32
N PRO A 11 16.42 6.01 -30.83
CA PRO A 11 14.98 5.80 -30.74
C PRO A 11 14.56 5.22 -29.38
N LEU A 12 13.65 5.92 -28.68
CA LEU A 12 12.83 5.37 -27.59
C LEU A 12 11.70 4.54 -28.19
N LEU A 13 11.94 3.26 -28.47
CA LEU A 13 10.91 2.30 -28.90
C LEU A 13 11.28 0.89 -28.43
N ALA A 14 11.03 0.61 -27.16
CA ALA A 14 10.89 -0.76 -26.65
C ALA A 14 10.24 -0.73 -25.26
N LEU A 15 8.93 -0.48 -25.18
CA LEU A 15 8.08 -0.94 -24.07
C LEU A 15 6.67 -1.24 -24.61
N ALA A 16 6.60 -2.04 -25.67
CA ALA A 16 5.37 -2.64 -26.16
C ALA A 16 5.34 -4.10 -25.71
N ALA A 17 4.91 -4.34 -24.45
CA ALA A 17 4.45 -5.66 -23.98
C ALA A 17 3.82 -5.54 -22.59
N CYS A 18 2.64 -4.94 -22.50
CA CYS A 18 1.61 -5.40 -21.57
C CYS A 18 0.31 -5.48 -22.37
N GLY A 19 0.12 -6.61 -23.04
CA GLY A 19 -1.20 -7.04 -23.44
C GLY A 19 -1.91 -7.57 -22.21
N ALA A 20 -3.01 -6.94 -21.84
CA ALA A 20 -4.09 -7.60 -21.12
C ALA A 20 -5.36 -7.28 -21.89
N ASN A 21 -5.97 -8.35 -22.40
CA ASN A 21 -7.27 -8.33 -23.05
C ASN A 21 -8.29 -7.63 -22.15
N GLY A 22 -9.25 -6.95 -22.78
CA GLY A 22 -10.32 -6.27 -22.08
C GLY A 22 -11.10 -7.25 -21.21
N ASP A 23 -11.36 -6.83 -19.97
CA ASP A 23 -12.35 -7.46 -19.11
C ASP A 23 -13.12 -6.38 -18.34
N ASP A 24 -14.41 -6.65 -18.25
CA ASP A 24 -15.56 -5.82 -17.90
C ASP A 24 -15.46 -4.92 -16.68
N ALA A 25 -16.22 -3.82 -16.74
CA ALA A 25 -16.48 -2.85 -15.69
C ALA A 25 -17.22 -3.43 -14.45
N SER A 26 -17.42 -4.75 -14.36
CA SER A 26 -17.98 -5.48 -13.21
C SER A 26 -16.89 -6.09 -12.29
N THR A 27 -15.62 -6.04 -12.71
CA THR A 27 -14.51 -6.82 -12.12
C THR A 27 -13.88 -6.18 -10.87
N GLY A 28 -14.12 -4.89 -10.62
CA GLY A 28 -13.44 -4.12 -9.56
C GLY A 28 -13.69 -4.63 -8.14
N SER A 29 -14.96 -4.84 -7.76
CA SER A 29 -15.32 -5.35 -6.43
C SER A 29 -14.83 -6.78 -6.22
N SER A 30 -15.00 -7.65 -7.22
CA SER A 30 -14.55 -9.04 -7.15
C SER A 30 -13.03 -9.16 -7.03
N LEU A 31 -12.28 -8.25 -7.67
CA LEU A 31 -10.83 -8.21 -7.55
C LEU A 31 -10.40 -7.69 -6.17
N ALA A 32 -11.03 -6.64 -5.65
CA ALA A 32 -10.76 -6.13 -4.31
C ALA A 32 -11.02 -7.18 -3.22
N ASP A 33 -12.12 -7.91 -3.32
CA ASP A 33 -12.43 -9.02 -2.40
C ASP A 33 -11.40 -10.15 -2.49
N LYS A 34 -10.95 -10.47 -3.71
CA LYS A 34 -9.92 -11.49 -3.92
C LYS A 34 -8.59 -11.08 -3.28
N VAL A 35 -8.12 -9.86 -3.55
CA VAL A 35 -6.84 -9.36 -3.02
C VAL A 35 -6.90 -9.23 -1.50
N THR A 36 -8.00 -8.74 -0.94
CA THR A 36 -8.18 -8.64 0.52
C THR A 36 -8.15 -10.02 1.17
N ARG A 37 -8.77 -11.03 0.55
CA ARG A 37 -8.72 -12.41 1.05
C ARG A 37 -7.31 -12.99 0.97
N GLU A 38 -6.59 -12.75 -0.12
CA GLU A 38 -5.21 -13.20 -0.29
C GLU A 38 -4.29 -12.58 0.77
N ILE A 39 -4.40 -11.28 1.03
CA ILE A 39 -3.68 -10.60 2.13
C ILE A 39 -4.00 -11.25 3.47
N ARG A 40 -5.29 -11.55 3.73
CA ARG A 40 -5.68 -12.19 4.99
C ARG A 40 -5.11 -13.58 5.13
N GLU A 41 -5.09 -14.35 4.04
CA GLU A 41 -4.49 -15.68 4.00
C GLU A 41 -2.98 -15.59 4.28
N GLU A 42 -2.25 -14.70 3.57
CA GLU A 42 -0.82 -14.47 3.78
C GLU A 42 -0.52 -14.02 5.22
N MET A 43 -1.23 -13.02 5.74
CA MET A 43 -1.03 -12.53 7.12
C MET A 43 -1.35 -13.58 8.19
N ALA A 44 -2.22 -14.55 7.89
CA ALA A 44 -2.54 -15.64 8.80
C ALA A 44 -1.51 -16.78 8.77
N THR A 45 -0.76 -16.95 7.68
CA THR A 45 0.15 -18.09 7.51
C THR A 45 1.63 -17.72 7.44
N GLU A 46 1.95 -16.47 7.10
CA GLU A 46 3.32 -16.02 6.85
C GLU A 46 3.84 -15.10 7.96
N ASN A 47 5.16 -15.05 8.05
CA ASN A 47 5.86 -14.14 8.92
C ASN A 47 5.68 -12.69 8.44
N LEU A 48 5.41 -11.78 9.38
CA LEU A 48 5.37 -10.35 9.12
C LEU A 48 6.80 -9.83 9.18
N ASP A 49 7.34 -9.37 8.05
CA ASP A 49 8.64 -8.70 7.99
C ASP A 49 8.53 -7.31 8.65
N LEU A 50 9.38 -7.05 9.65
CA LEU A 50 9.46 -5.76 10.35
C LEU A 50 10.41 -4.78 9.64
N GLY A 51 10.92 -5.18 8.48
CA GLY A 51 11.88 -4.46 7.67
C GLY A 51 13.32 -4.64 8.13
N ARG A 52 14.21 -4.01 7.37
CA ARG A 52 15.64 -3.83 7.69
C ARG A 52 15.88 -2.34 7.92
N GLY A 53 16.41 -1.96 9.07
CA GLY A 53 17.11 -0.68 9.20
C GLY A 53 18.52 -0.84 8.63
N ASP A 54 19.16 0.25 8.17
CA ASP A 54 20.51 0.18 7.56
C ASP A 54 21.52 -0.61 8.42
N ASP A 55 21.37 -0.56 9.75
CA ASP A 55 22.20 -1.26 10.73
C ASP A 55 21.45 -2.33 11.57
N LEU A 56 20.21 -2.67 11.22
CA LEU A 56 19.42 -3.67 11.97
C LEU A 56 19.39 -5.01 11.23
N PRO A 57 19.55 -6.15 11.94
CA PRO A 57 19.28 -7.45 11.34
C PRO A 57 17.82 -7.52 10.90
N ARG A 58 17.53 -8.40 9.93
CA ARG A 58 16.15 -8.68 9.53
C ARG A 58 15.38 -9.20 10.74
N ALA A 59 14.19 -8.67 10.97
CA ALA A 59 13.31 -9.17 12.01
C ALA A 59 11.93 -9.51 11.45
N GLU A 60 11.32 -10.49 12.08
CA GLU A 60 10.02 -11.02 11.69
C GLU A 60 9.19 -11.28 12.95
N LEU A 61 7.87 -11.10 12.83
CA LEU A 61 6.91 -11.71 13.75
C LEU A 61 6.28 -12.93 13.07
N THR A 62 6.07 -14.05 13.77
CA THR A 62 5.32 -15.20 13.24
C THR A 62 3.81 -15.03 13.47
N PRO A 63 2.94 -15.80 12.80
CA PRO A 63 1.50 -15.82 13.09
C PRO A 63 1.16 -16.11 14.56
N GLU A 64 1.99 -16.92 15.23
CA GLU A 64 1.85 -17.30 16.64
C GLU A 64 2.43 -16.27 17.61
N GLY A 65 2.88 -15.12 17.12
CA GLY A 65 3.42 -14.02 17.92
C GLY A 65 4.87 -14.23 18.38
N GLU A 66 5.66 -15.06 17.69
CA GLU A 66 7.09 -15.18 17.98
C GLU A 66 7.87 -14.07 17.29
N LEU A 67 8.86 -13.52 17.99
CA LEU A 67 9.79 -12.55 17.42
C LEU A 67 11.06 -13.26 17.01
N ILE A 68 11.47 -13.11 15.75
CA ILE A 68 12.70 -13.67 15.19
C ILE A 68 13.57 -12.51 14.74
N ILE A 69 14.81 -12.43 15.24
CA ILE A 69 15.76 -11.36 14.90
C ILE A 69 17.05 -12.01 14.39
N GLY A 70 17.45 -11.69 13.16
CA GLY A 70 18.65 -12.26 12.54
C GLY A 70 18.56 -13.78 12.33
N GLY A 71 17.35 -14.33 12.28
CA GLY A 71 17.10 -15.78 12.21
C GLY A 71 17.05 -16.48 13.58
N GLU A 72 17.27 -15.76 14.68
CA GLU A 72 17.23 -16.32 16.04
C GLU A 72 15.93 -15.93 16.75
N PRO A 73 15.21 -16.88 17.38
CA PRO A 73 14.03 -16.57 18.18
C PRO A 73 14.37 -15.75 19.43
N VAL A 74 13.60 -14.69 19.67
CA VAL A 74 13.60 -13.93 20.92
C VAL A 74 12.60 -14.58 21.88
N GLY A 75 13.04 -14.88 23.11
CA GLY A 75 12.20 -15.52 24.12
C GLY A 75 11.12 -14.59 24.64
N LEU A 76 9.90 -14.70 24.09
CA LEU A 76 8.73 -13.96 24.58
C LEU A 76 7.94 -14.78 25.60
N ASP A 77 7.54 -14.14 26.69
CA ASP A 77 6.55 -14.67 27.62
C ASP A 77 5.12 -14.61 27.01
N PRO A 78 4.12 -15.25 27.64
CA PRO A 78 2.76 -15.26 27.11
C PRO A 78 2.15 -13.85 26.93
N SER A 79 2.43 -12.91 27.83
CA SER A 79 1.90 -11.55 27.75
C SER A 79 2.54 -10.73 26.63
N GLN A 80 3.85 -10.90 26.43
CA GLN A 80 4.59 -10.30 25.31
C GLN A 80 4.12 -10.85 23.96
N ARG A 81 3.83 -12.16 23.89
CA ARG A 81 3.30 -12.82 22.70
C ARG A 81 1.91 -12.29 22.33
N GLU A 82 1.04 -12.04 23.30
CA GLU A 82 -0.26 -11.41 23.06
C GLU A 82 -0.12 -10.00 22.46
N LEU A 83 0.85 -9.21 22.94
CA LEU A 83 1.15 -7.89 22.37
C LEU A 83 1.67 -8.00 20.92
N ALA A 84 2.51 -8.99 20.63
CA ALA A 84 2.99 -9.25 19.27
C ALA A 84 1.86 -9.62 18.31
N ILE A 85 0.91 -10.46 18.75
CA ILE A 85 -0.27 -10.82 17.98
C ILE A 85 -1.18 -9.60 17.74
N ALA A 86 -1.39 -8.77 18.77
CA ALA A 86 -2.19 -7.54 18.64
C ALA A 86 -1.57 -6.58 17.61
N TYR A 87 -0.26 -6.34 17.68
CA TYR A 87 0.44 -5.51 16.70
C TYR A 87 0.33 -6.08 15.28
N ARG A 88 0.51 -7.40 15.09
CA ARG A 88 0.30 -8.05 13.79
C ARG A 88 -1.11 -7.84 13.25
N ALA A 89 -2.13 -7.93 14.11
CA ALA A 89 -3.51 -7.76 13.70
C ALA A 89 -3.78 -6.32 13.20
N ASP A 90 -3.21 -5.31 13.86
CA ASP A 90 -3.32 -3.93 13.42
C ASP A 90 -2.60 -3.69 12.08
N VAL A 91 -1.41 -4.27 11.89
CA VAL A 91 -0.69 -4.20 10.60
C VAL A 91 -1.51 -4.88 9.49
N ALA A 92 -2.10 -6.05 9.74
CA ALA A 92 -2.94 -6.75 8.77
C ALA A 92 -4.16 -5.90 8.37
N ALA A 93 -4.80 -5.23 9.33
CA ALA A 93 -5.94 -4.36 9.05
C ALA A 93 -5.53 -3.17 8.15
N ILE A 94 -4.38 -2.55 8.40
CA ILE A 94 -3.84 -1.48 7.52
C ILE A 94 -3.56 -2.02 6.12
N ALA A 95 -2.93 -3.20 6.00
CA ALA A 95 -2.63 -3.81 4.70
C ALA A 95 -3.90 -4.11 3.89
N GLU A 96 -4.93 -4.71 4.52
CA GLU A 96 -6.23 -4.98 3.88
C GLU A 96 -6.89 -3.69 3.37
N HIS A 97 -6.96 -2.66 4.22
CA HIS A 97 -7.57 -1.38 3.86
C HIS A 97 -6.77 -0.63 2.78
N GLY A 98 -5.43 -0.64 2.87
CA GLY A 98 -4.54 -0.02 1.91
C GLY A 98 -4.61 -0.68 0.53
N ALA A 99 -4.71 -2.01 0.46
CA ALA A 99 -4.84 -2.72 -0.81
C ALA A 99 -6.16 -2.40 -1.53
N ARG A 100 -7.27 -2.33 -0.79
CA ARG A 100 -8.56 -1.93 -1.35
C ARG A 100 -8.51 -0.49 -1.91
N LEU A 101 -7.97 0.44 -1.13
CA LEU A 101 -7.77 1.83 -1.56
C LEU A 101 -6.90 1.91 -2.83
N GLY A 102 -5.80 1.15 -2.87
CA GLY A 102 -4.91 1.09 -4.04
C GLY A 102 -5.59 0.57 -5.30
N LEU A 103 -6.48 -0.42 -5.18
CA LEU A 103 -7.26 -0.94 -6.29
C LEU A 103 -8.30 0.06 -6.80
N GLU A 104 -8.97 0.78 -5.90
CA GLU A 104 -9.91 1.85 -6.25
C GLU A 104 -9.18 2.99 -6.99
N ALA A 105 -8.02 3.43 -6.48
CA ALA A 105 -7.17 4.43 -7.13
C ALA A 105 -6.67 3.99 -8.50
N ALA A 106 -6.22 2.73 -8.64
CA ALA A 106 -5.81 2.17 -9.92
C ALA A 106 -6.98 2.08 -10.92
N GLY A 107 -8.19 1.79 -10.44
CA GLY A 107 -9.42 1.80 -11.25
C GLY A 107 -9.70 3.17 -11.84
N LEU A 108 -9.63 4.23 -11.02
CA LEU A 108 -9.79 5.62 -11.46
C LEU A 108 -8.73 6.04 -12.50
N ALA A 109 -7.47 5.67 -12.27
CA ALA A 109 -6.38 5.98 -13.20
C ALA A 109 -6.57 5.31 -14.57
N LYS A 110 -7.01 4.05 -14.60
CA LYS A 110 -7.31 3.33 -15.86
C LYS A 110 -8.43 3.99 -16.64
N GLU A 111 -9.51 4.38 -15.96
CA GLU A 111 -10.63 5.09 -16.58
C GLU A 111 -10.17 6.42 -17.21
N SER A 112 -9.31 7.16 -16.50
CA SER A 112 -8.72 8.42 -16.98
C SER A 112 -7.90 8.26 -18.26
N ILE A 113 -7.08 7.21 -18.36
CA ILE A 113 -6.30 6.90 -19.58
C ILE A 113 -7.22 6.53 -20.74
N GLY A 114 -8.27 5.74 -20.50
CA GLY A 114 -9.25 5.37 -21.52
C GLY A 114 -9.94 6.58 -22.14
N ILE A 115 -10.29 7.58 -21.31
CA ILE A 115 -10.90 8.84 -21.75
C ILE A 115 -9.93 9.66 -22.60
N ALA A 116 -8.66 9.77 -22.18
CA ALA A 116 -7.66 10.51 -22.96
C ALA A 116 -7.49 9.92 -24.36
N ILE A 117 -7.47 8.59 -24.47
CA ILE A 117 -7.43 7.88 -25.75
C ILE A 117 -8.70 8.16 -26.55
N GLN A 118 -9.89 8.03 -25.95
CA GLN A 118 -11.17 8.27 -26.64
C GLN A 118 -11.30 9.72 -27.13
N GLY A 119 -10.92 10.72 -26.32
CA GLY A 119 -10.98 12.14 -26.67
C GLY A 119 -10.09 12.50 -27.86
N LEU A 120 -8.96 11.81 -28.03
CA LEU A 120 -8.11 11.94 -29.22
C LEU A 120 -8.76 11.36 -30.49
N PHE A 121 -9.65 10.37 -30.35
CA PHE A 121 -10.31 9.70 -31.48
C PHE A 121 -11.67 10.29 -31.86
N THR A 122 -12.50 10.69 -30.89
CA THR A 122 -13.91 11.07 -31.16
C THR A 122 -14.17 12.57 -31.17
N GLY A 123 -13.31 13.38 -30.55
CA GLY A 123 -13.53 14.82 -30.41
C GLY A 123 -14.75 15.21 -29.55
N GLU A 124 -15.36 14.25 -28.84
CA GLU A 124 -16.49 14.50 -27.93
C GLU A 124 -16.04 15.08 -26.58
N GLY A 125 -16.93 15.85 -25.94
CA GLY A 125 -16.66 16.49 -24.65
C GLY A 125 -16.62 15.50 -23.48
N THR A 126 -15.59 15.60 -22.65
CA THR A 126 -15.30 14.69 -21.52
C THR A 126 -16.06 15.02 -20.23
N ALA A 127 -17.02 15.96 -20.26
CA ALA A 127 -17.59 16.59 -19.06
C ALA A 127 -18.26 15.61 -18.08
N ALA A 128 -19.09 14.69 -18.58
CA ALA A 128 -19.76 13.69 -17.73
C ALA A 128 -18.76 12.72 -17.09
N VAL A 129 -17.64 12.46 -17.76
CA VAL A 129 -16.61 11.57 -17.23
C VAL A 129 -15.68 12.29 -16.26
N GLU A 130 -15.42 13.57 -16.49
CA GLU A 130 -14.73 14.44 -15.54
C GLU A 130 -15.50 14.56 -14.22
N GLU A 131 -16.83 14.67 -14.27
CA GLU A 131 -17.68 14.68 -13.08
C GLU A 131 -17.61 13.35 -12.31
N ASN A 132 -17.68 12.22 -13.02
CA ASN A 132 -17.53 10.89 -12.41
C ASN A 132 -16.13 10.68 -11.81
N ALA A 133 -15.08 11.14 -12.48
CA ALA A 133 -13.71 11.07 -11.98
C ALA A 133 -13.54 11.89 -10.69
N LYS A 134 -14.08 13.11 -10.64
CA LYS A 134 -14.11 13.94 -9.43
C LYS A 134 -14.84 13.26 -8.28
N LYS A 135 -15.97 12.60 -8.57
CA LYS A 135 -16.73 11.87 -7.55
C LYS A 135 -15.91 10.71 -6.97
N LYS A 136 -15.32 9.88 -7.83
CA LYS A 136 -14.48 8.74 -7.40
C LYS A 136 -13.22 9.18 -6.66
N SER A 137 -12.61 10.30 -7.06
CA SER A 137 -11.48 10.90 -6.32
C SER A 137 -11.89 11.20 -4.87
N LYS A 138 -13.03 11.87 -4.67
CA LYS A 138 -13.55 12.15 -3.32
C LYS A 138 -13.85 10.90 -2.51
N GLU A 139 -14.35 9.84 -3.14
CA GLU A 139 -14.59 8.56 -2.47
C GLU A 139 -13.27 7.91 -2.01
N ILE A 140 -12.22 7.96 -2.85
CA ILE A 140 -10.87 7.51 -2.53
C ILE A 140 -10.26 8.36 -1.40
N GLU A 141 -10.41 9.67 -1.44
CA GLU A 141 -9.97 10.60 -0.39
C GLU A 141 -10.60 10.25 0.97
N VAL A 142 -11.92 10.02 1.00
CA VAL A 142 -12.63 9.57 2.21
C VAL A 142 -12.11 8.20 2.69
N ALA A 143 -11.88 7.26 1.78
CA ALA A 143 -11.33 5.95 2.13
C ALA A 143 -9.88 6.04 2.66
N ALA A 144 -9.07 6.98 2.16
CA ALA A 144 -7.73 7.26 2.65
C ALA A 144 -7.77 7.85 4.06
N LEU A 145 -8.66 8.81 4.35
CA LEU A 145 -8.85 9.35 5.70
C LEU A 145 -9.29 8.25 6.69
N ALA A 146 -10.17 7.33 6.25
CA ALA A 146 -10.58 6.20 7.07
C ALA A 146 -9.43 5.20 7.35
N LEU A 147 -8.41 5.14 6.49
CA LEU A 147 -7.16 4.42 6.77
C LEU A 147 -6.32 5.16 7.81
N CYS A 148 -6.19 6.49 7.69
CA CYS A 148 -5.49 7.32 8.68
C CYS A 148 -6.09 7.18 10.09
N ASP A 149 -7.41 7.04 10.21
CA ASP A 149 -8.09 6.82 11.49
C ASP A 149 -7.69 5.51 12.19
N ARG A 150 -7.02 4.58 11.50
CA ARG A 150 -6.51 3.32 12.07
C ARG A 150 -5.08 3.43 12.58
N LEU A 151 -4.32 4.43 12.13
CA LEU A 151 -2.92 4.64 12.54
C LEU A 151 -2.73 4.80 14.06
N PRO A 152 -3.62 5.46 14.82
CA PRO A 152 -3.47 5.55 16.27
C PRO A 152 -3.48 4.18 16.98
N ALA A 153 -4.30 3.24 16.53
CA ALA A 153 -4.37 1.90 17.12
C ALA A 153 -3.09 1.11 16.82
N LEU A 154 -2.62 1.14 15.56
CA LEU A 154 -1.35 0.53 15.16
C LEU A 154 -0.17 1.10 15.96
N HIS A 155 -0.09 2.42 16.09
CA HIS A 155 0.95 3.06 16.89
C HIS A 155 0.86 2.62 18.36
N GLN A 156 -0.34 2.56 18.94
CA GLN A 156 -0.51 2.13 20.32
C GLN A 156 -0.04 0.69 20.55
N SER A 157 -0.39 -0.25 19.67
CA SER A 157 0.05 -1.64 19.80
C SER A 157 1.56 -1.79 19.57
N GLN A 158 2.13 -1.01 18.65
CA GLN A 158 3.57 -0.92 18.45
C GLN A 158 4.30 -0.46 19.71
N GLN A 159 3.83 0.63 20.34
CA GLN A 159 4.43 1.17 21.56
C GLN A 159 4.28 0.22 22.75
N ALA A 160 3.13 -0.46 22.87
CA ALA A 160 2.93 -1.46 23.91
C ALA A 160 3.92 -2.63 23.77
N LEU A 161 4.11 -3.13 22.54
CA LEU A 161 5.08 -4.19 22.27
C LEU A 161 6.52 -3.73 22.50
N ALA A 162 6.89 -2.52 22.04
CA ALA A 162 8.22 -1.95 22.24
C ALA A 162 8.56 -1.72 23.72
N ALA A 163 7.58 -1.31 24.52
CA ALA A 163 7.75 -1.15 25.96
C ALA A 163 7.94 -2.49 26.69
N ALA A 164 7.28 -3.56 26.21
CA ALA A 164 7.34 -4.89 26.81
C ALA A 164 8.52 -5.74 26.32
N VAL A 165 9.02 -5.48 25.10
CA VAL A 165 10.06 -6.27 24.42
C VAL A 165 11.17 -5.33 23.94
N PRO A 166 12.24 -5.14 24.73
CA PRO A 166 13.34 -4.23 24.38
C PRO A 166 14.00 -4.54 23.03
N GLU A 167 14.07 -5.82 22.63
CA GLU A 167 14.63 -6.27 21.36
C GLU A 167 13.78 -5.84 20.15
N PHE A 168 12.47 -5.61 20.34
CA PHE A 168 11.56 -5.10 19.31
C PHE A 168 11.64 -3.58 19.16
N ALA A 169 12.01 -2.84 20.21
CA ALA A 169 11.98 -1.38 20.21
C ALA A 169 12.71 -0.71 19.01
N PRO A 170 13.87 -1.20 18.51
CA PRO A 170 14.51 -0.63 17.32
C PRO A 170 13.70 -0.76 16.01
N TYR A 171 12.71 -1.65 15.98
CA TYR A 171 11.81 -1.90 14.85
C TYR A 171 10.50 -1.11 14.95
N ALA A 172 10.21 -0.50 16.11
CA ALA A 172 9.08 0.38 16.32
C ALA A 172 9.36 1.77 15.72
N LYS A 173 9.18 1.88 14.40
CA LYS A 173 9.54 3.08 13.63
C LYS A 173 8.42 4.11 13.51
N MET A 174 7.18 3.73 13.80
CA MET A 174 6.05 4.63 13.66
C MET A 174 6.01 5.55 14.87
N ASP A 175 5.84 6.85 14.62
CA ASP A 175 5.71 7.84 15.67
C ASP A 175 4.45 8.70 15.52
N GLN A 176 4.27 9.66 16.43
CA GLN A 176 3.09 10.53 16.42
C GLN A 176 2.99 11.39 15.15
N SER A 177 4.12 11.76 14.55
CA SER A 177 4.11 12.57 13.32
C SER A 177 3.54 11.79 12.14
N ASP A 178 3.72 10.47 12.07
CA ASP A 178 3.09 9.64 11.03
C ASP A 178 1.55 9.67 11.11
N ILE A 179 1.00 9.77 12.32
CA ILE A 179 -0.44 9.93 12.54
C ILE A 179 -0.88 11.32 12.10
N ASP A 180 -0.17 12.34 12.59
CA ASP A 180 -0.52 13.74 12.37
C ASP A 180 -0.43 14.10 10.88
N ASP A 181 0.60 13.62 10.17
CA ASP A 181 0.86 13.89 8.76
C ASP A 181 -0.08 13.12 7.83
N CYS A 182 -0.66 11.99 8.26
CA CYS A 182 -1.53 11.18 7.41
C CYS A 182 -2.78 11.95 6.95
N HIS A 183 -3.32 12.82 7.81
CA HIS A 183 -4.50 13.64 7.51
C HIS A 183 -4.15 14.92 6.74
N VAL A 184 -2.86 15.24 6.54
CA VAL A 184 -2.40 16.46 5.87
C VAL A 184 -2.23 16.18 4.37
N ASN A 185 -2.74 17.08 3.52
CA ASN A 185 -2.65 17.06 2.04
C ASN A 185 -3.69 16.21 1.28
N VAL A 186 -4.96 16.26 1.68
CA VAL A 186 -6.09 15.73 0.90
C VAL A 186 -6.94 16.89 0.33
N ASP A 187 -6.29 17.90 -0.26
CA ASP A 187 -6.90 19.09 -0.89
C ASP A 187 -6.75 19.09 -2.42
#